data_AF-A0A9D2L706-F1
#
_entry.id   AF-A0A9D2L706-F1
#
_cell.length_a   1.000
_cell.length_b   1.000
_cell.length_c   1.000
_cell.angle_alpha   90.00
_cell.angle_beta   90.00
_cell.angle_gamma   90.00
#
_symmetry.space_group_name_H-M   'P 1'
#
loop_
_entity.id
_entity.type
_entity.pdbx_description
1 polymer ?
#
loop_
_entity_poly.entity_id
_entity_poly.type
_entity_poly.pdbx_seq_one_letter_code
_entity_poly.pdbx_strand_id
1 'polypeptide(L)'
;MEDGFYLGPLGYFSLGTTGGALIGGLLLGSIGKIGFINFYMDDKVLQVLRTLCLEIFLAIVGLRYGYGVVDAITGSGLVFAVVAFICGLIALLSGFLVGRYVMKMNYVLLSGAICGGMTNTTGMGTLLDVLGSDDAATGYGATFPFAVIGMVLFSILMRFVLG
;
A
#
# COMPACT_ATOMS: atom_id res chain seq x y z
N MET A 1 -24.93 -8.33 -13.18
CA MET A 1 -25.43 -8.41 -11.79
C MET A 1 -24.58 -7.43 -11.00
N GLU A 2 -25.01 -6.18 -10.97
CA GLU A 2 -24.32 -5.05 -10.34
C GLU A 2 -25.15 -4.68 -9.10
N ASP A 3 -24.81 -5.27 -7.96
CA ASP A 3 -25.47 -5.00 -6.69
C ASP A 3 -24.91 -3.68 -6.11
N GLY A 4 -25.41 -2.56 -6.63
CA GLY A 4 -25.10 -1.22 -6.16
C GLY A 4 -26.35 -0.52 -5.62
N PHE A 5 -26.21 0.22 -4.53
CA PHE A 5 -27.28 1.03 -3.95
C PHE A 5 -27.58 2.20 -4.91
N TYR A 6 -28.82 2.29 -5.41
CA TYR A 6 -29.22 3.28 -6.41
C TYR A 6 -29.46 4.65 -5.74
N LEU A 7 -28.59 5.61 -5.99
CA LEU A 7 -28.61 6.96 -5.38
C LEU A 7 -29.15 8.03 -6.34
N GLY A 8 -30.21 7.70 -7.09
CA GLY A 8 -30.91 8.65 -7.95
C GLY A 8 -29.97 9.30 -8.98
N PRO A 9 -29.87 10.65 -9.09
CA PRO A 9 -29.08 11.31 -10.13
C PRO A 9 -27.56 11.07 -10.05
N LEU A 10 -27.06 10.44 -8.98
CA LEU A 10 -25.63 10.15 -8.76
C LEU A 10 -25.21 8.75 -9.23
N GLY A 11 -26.13 7.93 -9.76
CA GLY A 11 -25.84 6.59 -10.28
C GLY A 11 -25.84 5.48 -9.22
N TYR A 12 -25.20 4.35 -9.55
CA TYR A 12 -25.09 3.19 -8.67
C TYR A 12 -23.82 3.29 -7.83
N PHE A 13 -23.98 3.43 -6.51
CA PHE A 13 -22.86 3.38 -5.58
C PHE A 13 -22.71 1.95 -5.06
N SER A 14 -21.66 1.25 -5.52
CA SER A 14 -21.26 -0.03 -4.94
C SER A 14 -19.86 0.13 -4.35
N LEU A 15 -19.71 -0.20 -3.06
CA LEU A 15 -18.41 -0.24 -2.39
C LEU A 15 -17.49 -1.35 -2.95
N GLY A 16 -18.00 -2.17 -3.88
CA GLY A 16 -17.33 -3.36 -4.39
C GLY A 16 -17.16 -4.43 -3.31
N THR A 17 -16.77 -5.63 -3.72
CA THR A 17 -16.49 -6.73 -2.78
C THR A 17 -15.33 -6.39 -1.85
N THR A 18 -14.31 -5.69 -2.35
CA THR A 18 -13.14 -5.27 -1.55
C THR A 18 -13.46 -4.16 -0.56
N GLY A 19 -14.16 -3.10 -0.97
CA GLY A 19 -14.50 -1.99 -0.06
C GLY A 19 -15.51 -2.42 1.00
N GLY A 20 -16.50 -3.24 0.63
CA GLY A 20 -17.43 -3.84 1.58
C GLY A 20 -16.74 -4.73 2.62
N ALA A 21 -15.79 -5.57 2.19
CA ALA A 21 -15.01 -6.41 3.10
C ALA A 21 -14.12 -5.59 4.05
N LEU A 22 -13.49 -4.51 3.57
CA LEU A 22 -12.67 -3.63 4.42
C LEU A 22 -13.50 -2.89 5.47
N ILE A 23 -14.62 -2.28 5.07
CA ILE A 23 -15.52 -1.59 6.01
C ILE A 23 -16.13 -2.58 7.00
N GLY A 24 -16.54 -3.76 6.54
CA GLY A 24 -17.03 -4.83 7.41
C GLY A 24 -15.99 -5.28 8.44
N GLY A 25 -14.74 -5.50 8.01
CA GLY A 25 -13.63 -5.85 8.89
C GLY A 25 -13.31 -4.77 9.92
N LEU A 26 -13.30 -3.50 9.51
CA LEU A 26 -13.07 -2.36 10.41
C LEU A 26 -14.18 -2.21 11.45
N LEU A 27 -15.45 -2.35 11.02
CA LEU A 27 -16.60 -2.29 11.92
C LEU A 27 -16.59 -3.44 12.93
N LEU A 28 -16.36 -4.67 12.48
CA LEU A 28 -16.28 -5.83 13.38
C LEU A 28 -15.09 -5.74 14.34
N GLY A 29 -13.94 -5.24 13.86
CA GLY A 29 -12.77 -4.97 14.69
C GLY A 29 -13.04 -3.88 15.75
N SER A 30 -13.76 -2.81 15.37
CA SER A 30 -14.14 -1.74 16.30
C SER A 30 -15.21 -2.14 17.31
N ILE A 31 -16.18 -2.97 16.92
CA ILE A 31 -17.21 -3.49 17.83
C ILE A 31 -16.55 -4.43 18.85
N GLY A 32 -15.53 -5.19 18.43
CA GLY A 32 -14.65 -5.98 19.28
C GLY A 32 -15.30 -7.23 19.89
N LYS A 33 -16.58 -7.17 20.26
CA LYS A 33 -17.34 -8.31 20.81
C LYS A 33 -18.78 -8.27 20.28
N ILE A 34 -19.20 -9.35 19.61
CA ILE A 34 -20.60 -9.62 19.31
C ILE A 34 -20.98 -10.90 20.06
N GLY A 35 -21.68 -10.74 21.19
CA GLY A 35 -22.10 -11.86 22.04
C GLY A 35 -20.94 -12.67 22.62
N PHE A 36 -20.89 -13.98 22.30
CA PHE A 36 -19.88 -14.94 22.77
C PHE A 36 -18.58 -14.91 21.94
N ILE A 37 -18.58 -14.28 20.77
CA ILE A 37 -17.43 -14.23 19.87
C ILE A 37 -16.61 -12.98 20.16
N ASN A 38 -15.34 -13.18 20.53
CA ASN A 38 -14.37 -12.10 20.70
C ASN A 38 -13.63 -11.88 19.38
N PHE A 39 -13.71 -10.66 18.85
CA PHE A 39 -13.05 -10.23 17.61
C PHE A 39 -11.68 -9.60 17.88
N TYR A 40 -11.26 -9.50 19.14
CA TYR A 40 -9.87 -9.17 19.47
C TYR A 40 -8.98 -10.38 19.23
N MET A 41 -7.98 -10.17 18.38
CA MET A 41 -6.90 -11.11 18.13
C MET A 41 -5.72 -10.75 19.02
N ASP A 42 -5.03 -11.76 19.56
CA ASP A 42 -3.75 -11.54 20.24
C ASP A 42 -2.70 -11.03 19.23
N ASP A 43 -1.89 -10.06 19.65
CA ASP A 43 -0.89 -9.40 18.78
C ASP A 43 0.06 -10.40 18.12
N LYS A 44 0.43 -11.47 18.81
CA LYS A 44 1.30 -12.52 18.24
C LYS A 44 0.60 -13.25 17.11
N VAL A 45 -0.68 -13.56 17.28
CA VAL A 45 -1.44 -14.28 16.24
C VAL A 45 -1.71 -13.36 15.05
N LEU A 46 -1.98 -12.07 15.30
CA LEU A 46 -2.13 -11.07 14.25
C LEU A 46 -0.86 -10.91 13.42
N GLN A 47 0.31 -10.85 14.08
CA GLN A 47 1.59 -10.73 13.40
C GLN A 47 1.89 -11.96 12.52
N VAL A 48 1.67 -13.17 13.04
CA VAL A 48 1.82 -14.41 12.26
C VAL A 48 0.87 -14.42 11.06
N LEU A 49 -0.41 -14.10 11.28
CA LEU A 49 -1.39 -14.07 10.19
C LEU A 49 -1.00 -13.06 9.11
N ARG A 50 -0.55 -11.87 9.51
CA ARG A 50 -0.12 -10.83 8.57
C ARG A 50 1.08 -11.26 7.74
N THR A 51 2.08 -11.86 8.38
CA THR A 51 3.27 -12.38 7.70
C THR A 51 2.87 -13.43 6.66
N LEU A 52 2.05 -14.42 7.04
CA LEU A 52 1.59 -15.46 6.13
C LEU A 52 0.78 -14.90 4.96
N CYS A 53 -0.14 -13.96 5.21
CA CYS A 53 -0.92 -13.32 4.16
C CYS A 53 -0.03 -12.55 3.17
N LEU A 54 0.98 -11.83 3.66
CA LEU A 54 1.91 -11.08 2.82
C LEU A 54 2.82 -11.99 1.99
N GLU A 55 3.31 -13.09 2.57
CA GLU A 55 4.12 -14.08 1.85
C GLU A 55 3.32 -14.77 0.75
N ILE A 56 2.10 -15.21 1.06
CA ILE A 56 1.20 -15.83 0.07
C ILE A 56 0.82 -14.82 -1.02
N PHE A 57 0.50 -13.58 -0.64
CA PHE A 57 0.20 -12.50 -1.59
C PHE A 57 1.38 -12.25 -2.54
N LEU A 58 2.59 -12.14 -2.00
CA LEU A 58 3.80 -11.91 -2.79
C LEU A 58 4.11 -13.10 -3.71
N ALA A 59 3.91 -14.33 -3.23
CA ALA A 59 4.06 -15.53 -4.05
C ALA A 59 3.08 -15.55 -5.24
N ILE A 60 1.81 -15.22 -5.01
CA ILE A 60 0.78 -15.19 -6.08
C ILE A 60 1.07 -14.07 -7.09
N VAL A 61 1.41 -12.87 -6.62
CA VAL A 61 1.80 -11.73 -7.47
C VAL A 61 3.03 -12.10 -8.29
N GLY A 62 4.05 -12.69 -7.66
CA GLY A 62 5.26 -13.14 -8.33
C GLY A 62 4.98 -14.18 -9.42
N LEU A 63 4.13 -15.16 -9.16
CA LEU A 63 3.74 -16.17 -10.16
C LEU A 63 2.91 -15.58 -11.31
N ARG A 64 2.01 -14.62 -11.03
CA ARG A 64 1.17 -13.97 -12.04
C ARG A 64 1.95 -13.07 -12.98
N TYR A 65 2.84 -12.25 -12.45
CA TYR A 65 3.62 -11.30 -13.24
C TYR A 65 4.96 -11.86 -13.72
N GLY A 66 5.43 -12.97 -13.14
CA GLY A 66 6.73 -13.58 -13.45
C GLY A 66 6.88 -14.04 -14.90
N TYR A 67 5.82 -14.58 -15.52
CA TYR A 67 5.86 -14.94 -16.95
C TYR A 67 6.08 -13.71 -17.85
N GLY A 68 5.42 -12.59 -17.54
CA GLY A 68 5.57 -11.33 -18.28
C GLY A 68 6.98 -10.73 -18.16
N VAL A 69 7.72 -11.04 -17.10
CA VAL A 69 9.12 -10.63 -16.93
C VAL A 69 10.03 -11.36 -17.91
N VAL A 70 9.80 -12.64 -18.18
CA VAL A 70 10.61 -13.42 -19.14
C VAL A 70 10.43 -12.86 -20.56
N ASP A 71 9.19 -12.55 -20.95
CA ASP A 71 8.90 -11.89 -22.23
C ASP A 71 9.45 -10.46 -22.30
N ALA A 72 9.47 -9.72 -21.18
CA ALA A 72 10.05 -8.39 -21.13
C ALA A 72 11.58 -8.39 -21.25
N ILE A 73 12.26 -9.43 -20.73
CA ILE A 73 13.72 -9.56 -20.79
C ILE A 73 14.21 -9.92 -22.20
N THR A 74 13.44 -10.69 -22.97
CA THR A 74 13.81 -11.09 -24.35
C THR A 74 13.61 -9.96 -25.38
N GLY A 75 12.76 -8.97 -25.07
CA GLY A 75 12.53 -7.78 -25.89
C GLY A 75 13.22 -6.50 -25.38
N SER A 76 12.62 -5.34 -25.67
CA SER A 76 13.07 -4.03 -25.18
C SER A 76 12.65 -3.71 -23.73
N GLY A 77 12.02 -4.65 -23.04
CA GLY A 77 11.52 -4.47 -21.67
C GLY A 77 12.64 -4.32 -20.64
N LEU A 78 13.85 -4.84 -20.92
CA LEU A 78 15.01 -4.67 -20.07
C LEU A 78 15.38 -3.18 -19.86
N VAL A 79 15.25 -2.36 -20.90
CA VAL A 79 15.54 -0.91 -20.80
C VAL A 79 14.54 -0.23 -19.88
N PHE A 80 13.24 -0.56 -20.01
CA PHE A 80 12.21 -0.02 -19.13
C PHE A 80 12.39 -0.49 -17.67
N ALA A 81 12.80 -1.74 -17.46
CA ALA A 81 13.09 -2.27 -16.13
C ALA A 81 14.25 -1.50 -15.46
N VAL A 82 15.34 -1.25 -16.19
CA VAL A 82 16.49 -0.50 -15.68
C VAL A 82 16.12 0.96 -15.40
N VAL A 83 15.38 1.61 -16.31
CA VAL A 83 14.94 3.00 -16.11
C VAL A 83 14.01 3.10 -14.89
N ALA A 84 13.06 2.18 -14.74
CA ALA A 84 12.17 2.13 -13.58
C ALA A 84 12.95 1.91 -12.28
N PHE A 85 13.94 1.01 -12.29
CA PHE A 85 14.80 0.75 -11.14
C PHE A 85 15.61 1.99 -10.73
N ILE A 86 16.25 2.67 -11.69
CA ILE A 86 17.00 3.90 -11.43
C ILE A 86 16.08 5.01 -10.92
N CYS A 87 14.92 5.19 -11.54
CA CYS A 87 13.92 6.18 -11.10
C CYS A 87 13.46 5.91 -9.67
N GLY A 88 13.16 4.64 -9.34
CA GLY A 88 12.78 4.22 -7.99
C GLY A 88 13.89 4.46 -6.97
N LEU A 89 15.15 4.16 -7.32
CA LEU A 89 16.32 4.45 -6.47
C LEU A 89 16.48 5.94 -6.21
N ILE A 90 16.32 6.78 -7.24
CA ILE A 90 16.42 8.25 -7.09
C ILE A 90 15.28 8.76 -6.20
N ALA A 91 14.05 8.27 -6.38
CA ALA A 91 12.91 8.63 -5.53
C ALA A 91 13.14 8.21 -4.06
N LEU A 92 13.67 7.00 -3.84
CA LEU A 92 14.01 6.51 -2.52
C LEU A 92 15.12 7.34 -1.85
N LEU A 93 16.21 7.59 -2.57
CA LEU A 93 17.35 8.36 -2.08
C LEU A 93 16.96 9.81 -1.79
N SER A 94 16.19 10.44 -2.67
CA SER A 94 15.70 11.81 -2.46
C SER A 94 14.76 11.89 -1.24
N GLY A 95 13.82 10.97 -1.11
CA GLY A 95 12.95 10.87 0.07
C GLY A 95 13.74 10.67 1.36
N PHE A 96 14.73 9.76 1.35
CA PHE A 96 15.61 9.52 2.49
C PHE A 96 16.46 10.74 2.84
N LEU A 97 17.06 11.41 1.85
CA LEU A 97 17.91 12.57 2.07
C LEU A 97 17.11 13.75 2.62
N VAL A 98 15.95 14.05 2.05
CA VAL A 98 15.07 15.13 2.53
C VAL A 98 14.55 14.81 3.91
N GLY A 99 14.03 13.60 4.15
CA GLY A 99 13.50 13.22 5.45
C GLY A 99 14.56 13.20 6.56
N ARG A 100 15.80 12.84 6.24
CA ARG A 100 16.90 12.81 7.21
C ARG A 100 17.49 14.20 7.46
N TYR A 101 17.81 14.96 6.41
CA TYR A 101 18.56 16.21 6.54
C TYR A 101 17.68 17.43 6.74
N VAL A 102 16.48 17.46 6.15
CA VAL A 102 15.55 18.60 6.29
C VAL A 102 14.59 18.38 7.46
N MET A 103 13.96 17.20 7.53
CA MET A 103 12.93 16.90 8.55
C MET A 103 13.48 16.29 9.84
N LYS A 104 14.77 15.90 9.89
CA LYS A 104 15.45 15.31 11.07
C LYS A 104 14.65 14.17 11.72
N MET A 105 13.96 13.35 10.93
CA MET A 105 13.11 12.28 11.44
C MET A 105 13.92 11.09 11.98
N ASN A 106 13.35 10.38 12.96
CA ASN A 106 13.87 9.09 13.44
C ASN A 106 13.87 8.07 12.29
N TYR A 107 14.87 7.19 12.24
CA TYR A 107 14.99 6.12 11.25
C TYR A 107 13.73 5.24 11.17
N VAL A 108 13.09 4.96 12.30
CA VAL A 108 11.86 4.15 12.35
C VAL A 108 10.67 4.85 11.68
N LEU A 109 10.52 6.14 11.94
CA LEU A 109 9.44 6.94 11.35
C LEU A 109 9.70 7.24 9.87
N LEU A 110 10.96 7.48 9.52
CA LEU A 110 11.41 7.77 8.16
C LEU A 110 11.21 6.57 7.23
N SER A 111 11.56 5.36 7.67
CA SER A 111 11.34 4.15 6.86
C SER A 111 9.86 3.89 6.60
N GLY A 112 9.00 4.08 7.62
CA GLY A 112 7.56 4.00 7.46
C GLY A 112 6.99 5.07 6.51
N ALA A 113 7.46 6.31 6.63
CA ALA A 113 7.08 7.41 5.74
C ALA A 113 7.50 7.14 4.28
N ILE A 114 8.69 6.60 4.06
CA ILE A 114 9.17 6.19 2.73
C ILE A 114 8.28 5.08 2.15
N CYS A 115 7.94 4.05 2.94
CA CYS A 115 7.02 3.00 2.50
C CYS A 115 5.64 3.59 2.13
N GLY A 116 5.12 4.54 2.92
CA GLY A 116 3.86 5.22 2.64
C GLY A 116 3.92 6.09 1.38
N GLY A 117 5.02 6.82 1.19
CA GLY A 117 5.27 7.66 0.01
C GLY A 117 5.41 6.86 -1.28
N MET A 118 6.08 5.71 -1.22
CA MET A 118 6.19 4.78 -2.35
C MET A 118 4.94 3.89 -2.51
N THR A 119 3.91 4.08 -1.68
CA THR A 119 2.70 3.24 -1.65
C THR A 119 3.02 1.74 -1.55
N ASN A 120 4.12 1.39 -0.87
CA ASN A 120 4.66 0.04 -0.77
C ASN A 120 4.18 -0.64 0.52
N THR A 121 2.96 -1.19 0.47
CA THR A 121 2.31 -1.85 1.61
C THR A 121 3.04 -3.13 2.03
N THR A 122 3.62 -3.89 1.10
CA THR A 122 4.35 -5.12 1.43
C THR A 122 5.67 -4.82 2.14
N GLY A 123 6.38 -3.76 1.72
CA GLY A 123 7.56 -3.26 2.40
C GLY A 123 7.26 -2.82 3.84
N MET A 124 6.11 -2.17 4.06
CA MET A 124 5.64 -1.79 5.40
C MET A 124 5.33 -3.02 6.29
N GLY A 125 4.81 -4.07 5.66
CA GLY A 125 4.63 -5.39 6.24
C GLY A 125 5.90 -5.94 6.88
N THR A 126 6.93 -6.13 6.06
CA THR A 126 8.24 -6.60 6.52
C THR A 126 8.91 -5.64 7.50
N LEU A 127 8.71 -4.33 7.32
CA LEU A 127 9.31 -3.30 8.16
C LEU A 127 8.88 -3.44 9.63
N LEU A 128 7.59 -3.64 9.92
CA LEU A 128 7.13 -3.81 11.30
C LEU A 128 7.56 -5.15 11.90
N ASP A 129 7.67 -6.19 11.08
CA ASP A 129 8.17 -7.48 11.55
C ASP A 129 9.64 -7.39 11.98
N VAL A 130 10.45 -6.59 11.28
CA VAL A 130 11.86 -6.35 11.63
C VAL A 130 12.01 -5.40 12.81
N LEU A 131 11.18 -4.35 12.89
CA LEU A 131 11.28 -3.33 13.94
C LEU A 131 10.63 -3.76 15.27
N GLY A 132 9.64 -4.67 15.23
CA GLY A 132 8.89 -5.09 16.41
C GLY A 132 8.13 -3.96 17.11
N SER A 133 7.95 -2.81 16.44
CA SER A 133 7.26 -1.62 16.94
C SER A 133 6.39 -1.02 15.83
N ASP A 134 5.20 -0.56 16.22
CA ASP A 134 4.23 0.13 15.34
C ASP A 134 4.54 1.61 15.11
N ASP A 135 5.67 2.13 15.63
CA ASP A 135 6.08 3.52 15.40
C ASP A 135 6.23 3.84 13.91
N ALA A 136 6.66 2.88 13.09
CA ALA A 136 6.76 3.08 11.65
C ALA A 136 5.38 3.23 10.98
N ALA A 137 4.32 2.64 11.56
CA ALA A 137 2.96 2.72 11.02
C ALA A 137 2.40 4.14 11.08
N THR A 138 2.85 4.94 12.05
CA THR A 138 2.48 6.36 12.14
C THR A 138 3.01 7.15 10.94
N GLY A 139 4.26 6.92 10.53
CA GLY A 139 4.89 7.56 9.37
C GLY A 139 4.23 7.13 8.06
N TYR A 140 3.90 5.84 7.94
CA TYR A 140 3.16 5.31 6.80
C TYR A 140 1.78 5.95 6.68
N GLY A 141 1.00 5.95 7.77
CA GLY A 141 -0.35 6.52 7.81
C GLY A 141 -0.38 8.02 7.54
N ALA A 142 0.65 8.75 7.97
CA ALA A 142 0.78 10.17 7.66
C ALA A 142 1.08 10.41 6.18
N THR A 143 1.93 9.60 5.54
CA THR A 143 2.44 9.90 4.18
C THR A 143 1.56 9.32 3.06
N PHE A 144 0.90 8.19 3.31
CA PHE A 144 0.10 7.49 2.32
C PHE A 144 -1.01 8.35 1.67
N PRO A 145 -1.84 9.11 2.41
CA PRO A 145 -2.86 9.96 1.82
C PRO A 145 -2.28 11.06 0.92
N PHE A 146 -1.16 11.67 1.34
CA PHE A 146 -0.50 12.71 0.53
C PHE A 146 0.07 12.12 -0.75
N ALA A 147 0.62 10.91 -0.71
CA ALA A 147 1.12 10.22 -1.90
C ALA A 147 0.00 9.98 -2.91
N VAL A 148 -1.16 9.46 -2.44
CA VAL A 148 -2.32 9.20 -3.30
C VAL A 148 -2.88 10.51 -3.89
N ILE A 149 -3.08 11.55 -3.07
CA ILE A 149 -3.56 12.85 -3.55
C ILE A 149 -2.58 13.45 -4.57
N GLY A 150 -1.29 13.39 -4.28
CA GLY A 150 -0.24 13.86 -5.18
C GLY A 150 -0.25 13.13 -6.53
N MET A 151 -0.40 11.80 -6.51
CA MET A 151 -0.51 10.98 -7.71
C MET A 151 -1.75 11.35 -8.56
N VAL A 152 -2.90 11.55 -7.92
CA VAL A 152 -4.14 11.96 -8.60
C VAL A 152 -3.99 13.35 -9.21
N LEU A 153 -3.48 14.33 -8.46
CA LEU A 153 -3.25 15.68 -8.95
C LEU A 153 -2.28 15.69 -10.14
N PHE A 154 -1.18 14.95 -10.05
CA PHE A 154 -0.21 14.82 -11.14
C PHE A 154 -0.84 14.18 -12.40
N SER A 155 -1.68 13.16 -12.20
CA SER A 155 -2.39 12.50 -13.30
C SER A 155 -3.37 13.44 -14.01
N ILE A 156 -4.09 14.28 -13.24
CA ILE A 156 -4.99 15.31 -13.78
C ILE A 156 -4.18 16.38 -14.54
N LEU A 157 -3.06 16.84 -13.98
CA LEU A 157 -2.20 17.84 -14.61
C LEU A 157 -1.62 17.33 -15.93
N MET A 158 -1.12 16.08 -15.95
CA MET A 158 -0.65 15.44 -17.18
C MET A 158 -1.76 15.34 -18.22
N ARG A 159 -2.98 14.98 -17.81
CA ARG A 159 -4.14 14.95 -18.72
C ARG A 159 -4.49 16.32 -19.28
N PHE A 160 -4.33 17.39 -18.51
CA PHE A 160 -4.57 18.76 -18.96
C PHE A 160 -3.48 19.31 -19.89
N VAL A 161 -2.22 18.88 -19.71
CA VAL A 161 -1.11 19.30 -20.57
C VAL A 161 -1.12 18.56 -21.91
N LEU A 162 -1.57 17.30 -21.93
CA LEU A 162 -1.54 16.43 -23.11
C LEU A 162 -2.87 16.40 -23.90
N GLY A 163 -3.93 17.06 -23.41
CA GLY A 163 -5.26 17.13 -24.04
C GLY A 163 -5.65 18.56 -24.38
#